data_AF-A0A4Q6FEU7-F1
#
_entry.id   AF-A0A4Q6FEU7-F1
#
_cell.length_a   1.000
_cell.length_b   1.000
_cell.length_c   1.000
_cell.angle_alpha   90.00
_cell.angle_beta   90.00
_cell.angle_gamma   90.00
#
_symmetry.space_group_name_H-M   'P 1'
#
loop_
_entity.id
_entity.type
_entity.pdbx_description
1 polymer ?
#
loop_
_entity_poly.entity_id
_entity_poly.type
_entity_poly.pdbx_seq_one_letter_code
_entity_poly.pdbx_strand_id
1 'polypeptide(L)'
;MIGETLLPSEDLMETRTHLLRSYVFSHSINTTEVAAAYQADQSSIDPRATLINKIGEDGYIFIFNHGSVVFWNVSEEQQSEQLKRLLDLASIPGLKPRFSETFAVVERPGPAIVEFNRLLIERLSNDRMEVVASTLAQSTSMEYYESLVEESWSQVDSLLGKLRETGTLGVMPAPINKQIAASLSLRSSVIRVLHLLDKPDLICEDKVMDD
;
A
#
# COMPACT_ATOMS: atom_id res chain seq x y z
N MET A 1 56.22 -26.07 -12.85
CA MET A 1 55.17 -26.16 -11.81
C MET A 1 54.58 -24.77 -11.66
N ILE A 2 53.41 -24.59 -12.24
CA ILE A 2 52.63 -23.35 -12.22
C ILE A 2 51.75 -23.43 -10.99
N GLY A 3 52.00 -22.56 -10.02
CA GLY A 3 51.18 -22.44 -8.82
C GLY A 3 49.85 -21.81 -9.19
N GLU A 4 48.79 -22.61 -9.06
CA GLU A 4 47.40 -22.21 -9.25
C GLU A 4 47.04 -21.06 -8.31
N THR A 5 46.55 -19.97 -8.90
CA THR A 5 45.90 -18.86 -8.24
C THR A 5 44.69 -19.38 -7.46
N LEU A 6 44.77 -19.36 -6.12
CA LEU A 6 43.58 -19.45 -5.28
C LEU A 6 42.75 -18.17 -5.50
N LEU A 7 41.69 -18.30 -6.31
CA LEU A 7 40.55 -17.39 -6.23
C LEU A 7 39.99 -17.47 -4.80
N PRO A 8 39.72 -16.34 -4.13
CA PRO A 8 38.98 -16.38 -2.88
C PRO A 8 37.60 -16.94 -3.18
N SER A 9 37.24 -18.00 -2.46
CA SER A 9 35.91 -18.59 -2.41
C SER A 9 34.86 -17.49 -2.29
N GLU A 10 34.08 -17.28 -3.35
CA GLU A 10 32.82 -16.55 -3.29
C GLU A 10 31.97 -17.23 -2.22
N ASP A 11 31.86 -16.55 -1.09
CA ASP A 11 30.96 -16.89 -0.01
C ASP A 11 29.57 -17.01 -0.63
N LEU A 12 29.04 -18.23 -0.69
CA LEU A 12 27.71 -18.54 -1.19
C LEU A 12 26.70 -18.03 -0.12
N MET A 13 26.67 -16.71 0.10
CA MET A 13 25.63 -16.09 0.91
C MET A 13 24.32 -16.31 0.15
N GLU A 14 23.46 -17.16 0.71
CA GLU A 14 22.13 -17.45 0.17
C GLU A 14 21.41 -16.13 -0.10
N THR A 15 21.22 -15.82 -1.38
CA THR A 15 20.47 -14.64 -1.80
C THR A 15 19.00 -14.91 -1.47
N ARG A 16 18.52 -14.38 -0.35
CA ARG A 16 17.12 -14.52 0.05
C ARG A 16 16.29 -13.50 -0.71
N THR A 17 15.27 -13.98 -1.41
CA THR A 17 14.30 -13.12 -2.09
C THR A 17 12.97 -13.18 -1.36
N HIS A 18 12.41 -12.00 -1.12
CA HIS A 18 11.11 -11.82 -0.51
C HIS A 18 10.16 -11.19 -1.52
N LEU A 19 8.95 -11.75 -1.63
CA LEU A 19 7.92 -11.25 -2.53
C LEU A 19 6.86 -10.49 -1.74
N LEU A 20 6.61 -9.26 -2.15
CA LEU A 20 5.57 -8.43 -1.61
C LEU A 20 4.46 -8.26 -2.63
N ARG A 21 3.23 -8.23 -2.15
CA ARG A 21 2.08 -7.80 -2.95
C ARG A 21 1.21 -6.83 -2.18
N SER A 22 1.02 -5.64 -2.73
CA SER A 22 0.16 -4.60 -2.20
C SER A 22 -1.21 -4.66 -2.88
N TYR A 23 -2.26 -4.46 -2.10
CA TYR A 23 -3.65 -4.35 -2.54
C TYR A 23 -4.26 -3.08 -1.95
N VAL A 24 -4.99 -2.33 -2.78
CA VAL A 24 -5.67 -1.10 -2.34
C VAL A 24 -7.17 -1.23 -2.44
N PHE A 25 -7.83 -0.78 -1.38
CA PHE A 25 -9.26 -0.67 -1.22
C PHE A 25 -9.69 0.79 -1.14
N SER A 26 -10.83 1.12 -1.74
CA SER A 26 -11.32 2.50 -1.82
C SER A 26 -11.95 3.05 -0.53
N HIS A 27 -11.70 2.39 0.61
CA HIS A 27 -12.31 2.71 1.91
C HIS A 27 -11.28 2.54 3.02
N SER A 28 -11.38 3.37 4.06
CA SER A 28 -10.55 3.24 5.25
C SER A 28 -10.86 1.93 6.00
N ILE A 29 -9.83 1.26 6.49
CA ILE A 29 -9.94 0.03 7.28
C ILE A 29 -9.79 0.39 8.76
N ASN A 30 -10.66 -0.16 9.61
CA ASN A 30 -10.54 -0.02 11.06
C ASN A 30 -9.46 -0.97 11.60
N THR A 31 -8.23 -0.46 11.76
CA THR A 31 -7.07 -1.27 12.14
C THR A 31 -7.18 -1.88 13.54
N THR A 32 -7.87 -1.22 14.47
CA THR A 32 -8.11 -1.74 15.83
C THR A 32 -9.03 -2.96 15.83
N GLU A 33 -10.10 -2.93 15.02
CA GLU A 33 -11.03 -4.05 14.87
C GLU A 33 -10.36 -5.25 14.21
N VAL A 34 -9.54 -4.99 13.18
CA VAL A 34 -8.71 -6.01 12.53
C VAL A 34 -7.71 -6.60 13.52
N ALA A 35 -7.02 -5.78 14.31
CA ALA A 35 -6.05 -6.27 15.30
C ALA A 35 -6.71 -7.20 16.33
N ALA A 36 -7.89 -6.83 16.83
CA ALA A 36 -8.66 -7.65 17.76
C ALA A 36 -9.10 -8.99 17.15
N ALA A 37 -9.58 -8.97 15.89
CA ALA A 37 -10.08 -10.17 15.22
C ALA A 37 -8.99 -11.16 14.83
N TYR A 38 -7.78 -10.66 14.56
CA TYR A 38 -6.63 -11.47 14.19
C TYR A 38 -5.72 -11.81 15.37
N GLN A 39 -6.00 -11.28 16.57
CA GLN A 39 -5.08 -11.33 17.72
C GLN A 39 -3.67 -10.87 17.31
N ALA A 40 -3.65 -9.82 16.49
CA ALA A 40 -2.46 -9.30 15.83
C ALA A 40 -1.86 -8.15 16.63
N ASP A 41 -0.56 -7.97 16.47
CA ASP A 41 0.17 -6.87 17.10
C ASP A 41 -0.06 -5.57 16.31
N GLN A 42 -0.10 -4.44 17.01
CA GLN A 42 0.06 -3.14 16.34
C GLN A 42 1.51 -3.01 15.88
N SER A 43 1.71 -2.40 14.72
CA SER A 43 3.07 -2.27 14.21
C SER A 43 3.86 -1.24 15.02
N SER A 44 5.19 -1.44 15.09
CA SER A 44 6.06 -0.69 16.01
C SER A 44 6.60 0.59 15.42
N ILE A 45 6.53 0.75 14.09
CA ILE A 45 7.02 1.92 13.34
C ILE A 45 5.84 2.80 12.90
N ASP A 46 4.72 2.21 12.49
CA ASP A 46 3.50 2.93 12.08
C ASP A 46 2.29 2.59 12.99
N PRO A 47 1.92 3.44 13.95
CA PRO A 47 0.78 3.19 14.83
C PRO A 47 -0.57 3.10 14.09
N ARG A 48 -0.58 3.41 12.79
CA ARG A 48 -1.75 3.33 11.90
C ARG A 48 -1.79 2.04 11.09
N ALA A 49 -0.86 1.11 11.34
CA ALA A 49 -0.81 -0.20 10.72
C ALA A 49 -0.99 -1.33 11.75
N THR A 50 -1.70 -2.37 11.32
CA THR A 50 -1.81 -3.64 12.05
C THR A 50 -0.93 -4.66 11.37
N LEU A 51 -0.14 -5.38 12.17
CA LEU A 51 0.79 -6.40 11.71
C LEU A 51 0.30 -7.79 12.10
N ILE A 52 -0.04 -8.60 11.10
CA ILE A 52 -0.35 -10.01 11.28
C ILE A 52 0.91 -10.81 10.94
N ASN A 53 1.45 -11.49 11.96
CA ASN A 53 2.66 -12.29 11.85
C ASN A 53 2.35 -13.77 11.58
N LYS A 54 3.32 -14.51 11.02
CA LYS A 54 3.33 -15.98 10.91
C LYS A 54 2.19 -16.57 10.08
N ILE A 55 1.92 -15.98 8.92
CA ILE A 55 1.06 -16.60 7.91
C ILE A 55 1.88 -17.65 7.14
N GLY A 56 1.62 -18.94 7.39
CA GLY A 56 2.49 -20.01 6.88
C GLY A 56 3.82 -20.06 7.63
N GLU A 57 4.93 -20.27 6.92
CA GLU A 57 6.27 -20.37 7.53
C GLU A 57 6.92 -19.00 7.82
N ASP A 58 6.87 -18.07 6.85
CA ASP A 58 7.57 -16.76 6.89
C ASP A 58 6.70 -15.59 6.39
N GLY A 59 5.37 -15.75 6.39
CA GLY A 59 4.45 -14.76 5.84
C GLY A 59 4.02 -13.68 6.83
N TYR A 60 3.88 -12.46 6.32
CA TYR A 60 3.39 -11.30 7.09
C TYR A 60 2.31 -10.57 6.31
N ILE A 61 1.38 -9.94 7.03
CA ILE A 61 0.36 -9.05 6.45
C ILE A 61 0.41 -7.73 7.19
N PHE A 62 0.56 -6.65 6.45
CA PHE A 62 0.49 -5.28 6.94
C PHE A 62 -0.84 -4.68 6.46
N ILE A 63 -1.64 -4.19 7.39
CA ILE A 63 -2.95 -3.60 7.09
C ILE A 63 -2.94 -2.16 7.55
N PHE A 64 -3.09 -1.25 6.62
CA PHE A 64 -3.02 0.18 6.88
C PHE A 64 -4.41 0.81 6.91
N ASN A 65 -4.61 1.76 7.80
CA ASN A 65 -5.90 2.42 7.99
C ASN A 65 -6.43 3.17 6.73
N HIS A 66 -5.54 3.54 5.81
CA HIS A 66 -5.88 4.20 4.55
C HIS A 66 -6.42 3.26 3.48
N GLY A 67 -6.58 1.96 3.79
CA GLY A 67 -7.21 0.99 2.90
C GLY A 67 -6.23 0.14 2.10
N SER A 68 -4.97 0.08 2.49
CA SER A 68 -3.97 -0.78 1.84
C SER A 68 -3.66 -2.01 2.67
N VAL A 69 -3.42 -3.11 1.97
CA VAL A 69 -2.98 -4.38 2.55
C VAL A 69 -1.76 -4.87 1.79
N VAL A 70 -0.64 -5.06 2.50
CA VAL A 70 0.60 -5.58 1.92
C VAL A 70 0.88 -6.96 2.48
N PHE A 71 0.99 -7.93 1.58
CA PHE A 71 1.38 -9.29 1.87
C PHE A 71 2.87 -9.45 1.64
N TRP A 72 3.56 -10.09 2.59
CA TRP A 72 4.98 -10.40 2.51
C TRP A 72 5.16 -11.91 2.55
N ASN A 73 5.75 -12.52 1.52
CA ASN A 73 5.98 -13.97 1.43
C ASN A 73 4.73 -14.84 1.64
N VAL A 74 3.55 -14.31 1.33
CA VAL A 74 2.27 -15.06 1.40
C VAL A 74 1.91 -15.55 0.01
N SER A 75 1.50 -16.81 -0.14
CA SER A 75 1.10 -17.38 -1.44
C SER A 75 -0.21 -16.75 -1.96
N GLU A 76 -0.45 -16.75 -3.27
CA GLU A 76 -1.67 -16.15 -3.84
C GLU A 76 -2.97 -16.78 -3.31
N GLU A 77 -2.94 -18.08 -3.02
CA GLU A 77 -4.05 -18.82 -2.41
C GLU A 77 -4.34 -18.28 -1.01
N GLN A 78 -3.31 -18.18 -0.16
CA GLN A 78 -3.41 -17.62 1.18
C GLN A 78 -3.81 -16.13 1.13
N GLN A 79 -3.26 -15.35 0.22
CA GLN A 79 -3.66 -13.95 0.00
C GLN A 79 -5.17 -13.86 -0.25
N SER A 80 -5.69 -14.71 -1.15
CA SER A 80 -7.11 -14.73 -1.50
C SER A 80 -8.00 -15.10 -0.32
N GLU A 81 -7.58 -16.05 0.53
CA GLU A 81 -8.30 -16.42 1.75
C GLU A 81 -8.31 -15.30 2.78
N GLN A 82 -7.15 -14.68 3.01
CA GLN A 82 -7.00 -13.60 3.98
C GLN A 82 -7.77 -12.36 3.55
N LEU A 83 -7.75 -12.04 2.25
CA LEU A 83 -8.57 -10.97 1.70
C LEU A 83 -10.06 -11.24 1.93
N LYS A 84 -10.58 -12.43 1.65
CA LYS A 84 -11.99 -12.77 1.93
C LYS A 84 -12.34 -12.56 3.41
N ARG A 85 -11.49 -13.08 4.31
CA ARG A 85 -11.69 -12.92 5.75
C ARG A 85 -11.68 -11.46 6.21
N LEU A 86 -10.81 -10.63 5.65
CA LEU A 86 -10.76 -9.20 5.94
C LEU A 86 -12.04 -8.48 5.50
N LEU A 87 -12.57 -8.84 4.33
CA LEU A 87 -13.80 -8.26 3.80
C LEU A 87 -15.03 -8.62 4.63
N ASP A 88 -15.12 -9.88 5.05
CA ASP A 88 -16.20 -10.35 5.90
C ASP A 88 -16.15 -9.66 7.27
N LEU A 89 -14.96 -9.50 7.84
CA LEU A 89 -14.77 -8.87 9.15
C LEU A 89 -15.20 -7.41 9.16
N ALA A 90 -14.74 -6.63 8.18
CA ALA A 90 -14.98 -5.20 8.17
C ALA A 90 -16.45 -4.84 7.83
N SER A 91 -17.31 -5.84 7.56
CA SER A 91 -18.68 -5.65 7.08
C SER A 91 -18.75 -4.71 5.86
N ILE A 92 -17.65 -4.64 5.09
CA ILE A 92 -17.56 -3.75 3.93
C ILE A 92 -18.09 -4.54 2.72
N PRO A 93 -19.25 -4.17 2.16
CA PRO A 93 -19.84 -4.94 1.08
C PRO A 93 -18.93 -4.95 -0.15
N GLY A 94 -18.46 -6.14 -0.55
CA GLY A 94 -17.91 -6.40 -1.86
C GLY A 94 -16.66 -5.59 -2.25
N LEU A 95 -15.78 -5.28 -1.30
CA LEU A 95 -14.48 -4.66 -1.59
C LEU A 95 -13.58 -5.66 -2.33
N LYS A 96 -13.73 -5.79 -3.65
CA LYS A 96 -12.63 -6.37 -4.43
C LYS A 96 -11.47 -5.38 -4.40
N PRO A 97 -10.21 -5.84 -4.28
CA PRO A 97 -9.07 -4.97 -4.47
C PRO A 97 -9.22 -4.25 -5.80
N ARG A 98 -9.08 -2.93 -5.78
CA ARG A 98 -9.21 -2.11 -7.00
C ARG A 98 -7.92 -2.06 -7.79
N PHE A 99 -6.82 -2.18 -7.09
CA PHE A 99 -5.48 -2.09 -7.63
C PHE A 99 -4.56 -3.02 -6.83
N SER A 100 -3.55 -3.57 -7.51
CA SER A 100 -2.52 -4.39 -6.87
C SER A 100 -1.17 -4.23 -7.55
N GLU A 101 -0.11 -4.24 -6.76
CA GLU A 101 1.28 -4.11 -7.21
C GLU A 101 2.14 -5.20 -6.56
N THR A 102 3.14 -5.72 -7.26
CA THR A 102 4.04 -6.77 -6.74
C THR A 102 5.47 -6.24 -6.70
N PHE A 103 6.14 -6.33 -5.57
CA PHE A 103 7.50 -5.80 -5.38
C PHE A 103 8.41 -6.87 -4.78
N ALA A 104 9.72 -6.85 -5.08
CA ALA A 104 10.66 -7.84 -4.54
C ALA A 104 11.70 -7.20 -3.62
N VAL A 105 12.06 -7.86 -2.52
CA VAL A 105 13.21 -7.46 -1.69
C VAL A 105 14.25 -8.57 -1.76
N VAL A 106 15.48 -8.23 -2.14
CA VAL A 106 16.55 -9.19 -2.36
C VAL A 106 17.68 -8.87 -1.39
N GLU A 107 17.96 -9.82 -0.50
CA GLU A 107 19.12 -9.77 0.39
C GLU A 107 20.39 -10.10 -0.39
N ARG A 108 21.29 -9.12 -0.52
CA ARG A 108 22.60 -9.29 -1.17
C ARG A 108 23.65 -8.37 -0.54
N PRO A 109 24.93 -8.77 -0.51
CA PRO A 109 26.00 -7.89 -0.07
C PRO A 109 26.08 -6.61 -0.91
N GLY A 110 26.32 -5.48 -0.25
CA GLY A 110 26.52 -4.17 -0.88
C GLY A 110 25.58 -3.08 -0.38
N PRO A 111 25.70 -1.86 -0.93
CA PRO A 111 24.83 -0.74 -0.56
C PRO A 111 23.38 -1.03 -0.95
N ALA A 112 22.45 -0.39 -0.25
CA ALA A 112 21.04 -0.46 -0.62
C ALA A 112 20.81 0.18 -1.99
N ILE A 113 20.13 -0.53 -2.90
CA ILE A 113 19.80 -0.04 -4.25
C ILE A 113 18.30 -0.22 -4.46
N VAL A 114 17.63 0.89 -4.73
CA VAL A 114 16.21 0.90 -5.12
C VAL A 114 16.12 0.84 -6.64
N GLU A 115 15.37 -0.13 -7.15
CA GLU A 115 15.00 -0.23 -8.55
C GLU A 115 13.47 -0.24 -8.70
N PHE A 116 12.99 -0.15 -9.94
CA PHE A 116 11.56 0.01 -10.25
C PHE A 116 10.65 -0.99 -9.51
N ASN A 117 11.04 -2.27 -9.45
CA ASN A 117 10.20 -3.31 -8.85
C ASN A 117 10.95 -4.18 -7.83
N ARG A 118 12.12 -3.72 -7.39
CA ARG A 118 12.92 -4.44 -6.40
C ARG A 118 13.79 -3.53 -5.55
N LEU A 119 14.01 -3.95 -4.32
CA LEU A 119 14.96 -3.35 -3.40
C LEU A 119 16.07 -4.37 -3.11
N LEU A 120 17.31 -3.97 -3.34
CA LEU A 120 18.51 -4.72 -2.98
C LEU A 120 19.02 -4.18 -1.64
N ILE A 121 19.17 -5.04 -0.63
CA ILE A 121 19.67 -4.65 0.70
C ILE A 121 20.59 -5.71 1.27
N GLU A 122 21.53 -5.31 2.13
CA GLU A 122 22.44 -6.25 2.79
C GLU A 122 21.74 -7.22 3.74
N ARG A 123 20.80 -6.70 4.54
CA ARG A 123 20.05 -7.48 5.52
C ARG A 123 18.68 -6.87 5.79
N LEU A 124 17.67 -7.72 5.84
CA LEU A 124 16.32 -7.38 6.25
C LEU A 124 16.19 -7.52 7.77
N SER A 125 15.77 -6.45 8.44
CA SER A 125 15.27 -6.48 9.81
C SER A 125 13.75 -6.30 9.80
N ASN A 126 13.08 -6.62 10.91
CA ASN A 126 11.63 -6.41 11.04
C ASN A 126 11.27 -4.93 10.79
N ASP A 127 12.03 -3.98 11.36
CA ASP A 127 11.80 -2.55 11.14
C ASP A 127 11.93 -2.17 9.65
N ARG A 128 12.93 -2.73 8.95
CA ARG A 128 13.11 -2.49 7.52
C ARG A 128 11.97 -3.10 6.70
N MET A 129 11.48 -4.28 7.09
CA MET A 129 10.30 -4.91 6.47
C MET A 129 9.09 -4.00 6.56
N GLU A 130 8.83 -3.43 7.74
CA GLU A 130 7.70 -2.53 7.98
C GLU A 130 7.82 -1.22 7.19
N VAL A 131 9.02 -0.62 7.12
CA VAL A 131 9.29 0.57 6.30
C VAL A 131 9.04 0.30 4.82
N VAL A 132 9.51 -0.84 4.30
CA VAL A 132 9.28 -1.22 2.90
C VAL A 132 7.80 -1.46 2.63
N ALA A 133 7.09 -2.16 3.53
CA ALA A 133 5.67 -2.39 3.40
C ALA A 133 4.86 -1.08 3.41
N SER A 134 5.19 -0.14 4.31
CA SER A 134 4.53 1.18 4.37
C SER A 134 4.81 2.01 3.11
N THR A 135 6.05 2.01 2.63
CA THR A 135 6.43 2.72 1.39
C THR A 135 5.67 2.17 0.18
N LEU A 136 5.60 0.84 0.06
CA LEU A 136 4.85 0.19 -1.02
C LEU A 136 3.35 0.51 -0.91
N ALA A 137 2.76 0.40 0.29
CA ALA A 137 1.35 0.73 0.52
C ALA A 137 1.01 2.18 0.11
N GLN A 138 1.88 3.13 0.44
CA GLN A 138 1.73 4.53 0.07
C GLN A 138 1.85 4.74 -1.44
N SER A 139 2.85 4.13 -2.09
CA SER A 139 3.05 4.19 -3.54
C SER A 139 1.85 3.65 -4.30
N THR A 140 1.45 2.41 -3.98
CA THR A 140 0.29 1.75 -4.59
C THR A 140 -1.01 2.51 -4.33
N SER A 141 -1.17 3.11 -3.14
CA SER A 141 -2.31 3.99 -2.84
C SER A 141 -2.36 5.23 -3.71
N MET A 142 -1.21 5.89 -3.89
CA MET A 142 -1.13 7.12 -4.69
C MET A 142 -1.52 6.84 -6.15
N GLU A 143 -0.97 5.77 -6.73
CA GLU A 143 -1.30 5.36 -8.10
C GLU A 143 -2.79 5.02 -8.24
N TYR A 144 -3.37 4.33 -7.26
CA TYR A 144 -4.81 4.08 -7.23
C TYR A 144 -5.62 5.39 -7.24
N TYR A 145 -5.28 6.36 -6.39
CA TYR A 145 -6.00 7.64 -6.35
C TYR A 145 -5.77 8.50 -7.60
N GLU A 146 -4.59 8.47 -8.20
CA GLU A 146 -4.33 9.11 -9.51
C GLU A 146 -5.24 8.51 -10.59
N SER A 147 -5.39 7.19 -10.64
CA SER A 147 -6.28 6.52 -11.60
C SER A 147 -7.75 6.94 -11.41
N LEU A 148 -8.18 7.13 -10.16
CA LEU A 148 -9.54 7.58 -9.85
C LEU A 148 -9.78 9.03 -10.30
N VAL A 149 -8.76 9.89 -10.17
CA VAL A 149 -8.81 11.26 -10.65
C VAL A 149 -8.89 11.28 -12.17
N GLU A 150 -8.09 10.46 -12.87
CA GLU A 150 -8.12 10.35 -14.33
C GLU A 150 -9.47 9.81 -14.85
N GLU A 151 -10.03 8.79 -14.19
CA GLU A 151 -11.37 8.28 -14.50
C GLU A 151 -12.43 9.37 -14.36
N SER A 152 -12.35 10.15 -13.27
CA SER A 152 -13.26 11.27 -13.05
C SER A 152 -13.13 12.35 -14.12
N TRP A 153 -11.91 12.67 -14.57
CA TRP A 153 -11.68 13.64 -15.65
C TRP A 153 -12.22 13.14 -17.00
N SER A 154 -12.01 11.86 -17.32
CA SER A 154 -12.55 11.25 -18.55
C SER A 154 -14.09 11.34 -18.61
N GLN A 155 -14.76 11.15 -17.47
CA GLN A 155 -16.22 11.31 -17.38
C GLN A 155 -16.66 12.77 -17.62
N VAL A 156 -15.92 13.73 -17.09
CA VAL A 156 -16.16 15.17 -17.31
C VAL A 156 -15.97 15.53 -18.78
N ASP A 157 -14.86 15.09 -19.40
CA ASP A 157 -14.58 15.35 -20.81
C ASP A 157 -15.65 14.75 -21.73
N SER A 158 -16.16 13.57 -21.41
CA SER A 158 -17.28 12.96 -22.15
C SER A 158 -18.55 13.81 -22.08
N LEU A 159 -18.87 14.39 -20.92
CA LEU A 159 -20.02 15.28 -20.74
C LEU A 159 -19.84 16.59 -21.51
N LEU A 160 -18.65 17.20 -21.45
CA LEU A 160 -18.32 18.41 -22.19
C LEU A 160 -18.33 18.18 -23.71
N GLY A 161 -17.88 17.01 -24.16
CA GLY A 161 -17.96 16.59 -25.56
C GLY A 161 -19.40 16.56 -26.05
N LYS A 162 -20.30 15.90 -25.32
CA LYS A 162 -21.74 15.87 -25.64
C LYS A 162 -22.33 17.28 -25.68
N LEU A 163 -22.02 18.12 -24.70
CA LEU A 163 -22.48 19.51 -24.67
C LEU A 163 -21.98 20.32 -25.88
N ARG A 164 -20.73 20.14 -26.29
CA ARG A 164 -20.14 20.83 -27.45
C ARG A 164 -20.81 20.42 -28.77
N GLU A 165 -21.18 19.14 -28.89
CA GLU A 165 -21.80 18.61 -30.11
C GLU A 165 -23.29 18.96 -30.24
N THR A 166 -24.05 18.90 -29.14
CA THR A 166 -25.50 19.05 -29.17
C THR A 166 -25.98 20.43 -28.70
N GLY A 167 -25.10 21.24 -28.08
CA GLY A 167 -25.45 22.51 -27.45
C GLY A 167 -26.33 22.39 -26.20
N THR A 168 -26.76 21.18 -25.83
CA THR A 168 -27.64 20.92 -24.67
C THR A 168 -27.26 19.58 -24.01
N LEU A 169 -27.32 19.50 -22.68
CA LEU A 169 -27.16 18.23 -21.97
C LEU A 169 -28.46 17.39 -21.91
N GLY A 170 -29.47 17.72 -22.71
CA GLY A 170 -30.83 17.18 -22.55
C GLY A 170 -31.57 17.79 -21.36
N VAL A 171 -32.85 17.43 -21.20
CA VAL A 171 -33.75 17.94 -20.13
C VAL A 171 -33.12 17.66 -18.77
N MET A 172 -32.60 18.69 -18.09
CA MET A 172 -32.02 18.65 -16.75
C MET A 172 -32.80 17.75 -15.79
N PRO A 173 -32.26 16.60 -15.35
CA PRO A 173 -32.81 15.86 -14.24
C PRO A 173 -31.79 15.80 -13.09
N ALA A 174 -32.21 15.32 -11.92
CA ALA A 174 -31.41 15.04 -10.71
C ALA A 174 -29.93 14.55 -10.83
N PRO A 175 -29.44 13.88 -11.90
CA PRO A 175 -28.02 13.48 -12.06
C PRO A 175 -26.94 14.56 -11.92
N ILE A 176 -27.12 15.81 -12.35
CA ILE A 176 -26.06 16.84 -12.26
C ILE A 176 -25.75 17.19 -10.79
N ASN A 177 -26.78 17.34 -9.97
CA ASN A 177 -26.61 17.57 -8.53
C ASN A 177 -25.95 16.36 -7.84
N LYS A 178 -26.22 15.14 -8.32
CA LYS A 178 -25.52 13.93 -7.85
C LYS A 178 -24.04 13.94 -8.25
N GLN A 179 -23.70 14.41 -9.44
CA GLN A 179 -22.30 14.49 -9.90
C GLN A 179 -21.53 15.60 -9.17
N ILE A 180 -22.15 16.75 -8.91
CA ILE A 180 -21.57 17.80 -8.06
C ILE A 180 -21.37 17.29 -6.64
N ALA A 181 -22.36 16.60 -6.06
CA ALA A 181 -22.25 15.99 -4.75
C ALA A 181 -21.17 14.90 -4.69
N ALA A 182 -21.05 14.06 -5.74
CA ALA A 182 -20.01 13.04 -5.85
C ALA A 182 -18.62 13.67 -5.93
N SER A 183 -18.45 14.74 -6.73
CA SER A 183 -17.19 15.48 -6.85
C SER A 183 -16.79 16.17 -5.54
N LEU A 184 -17.77 16.75 -4.83
CA LEU A 184 -17.55 17.37 -3.52
C LEU A 184 -17.21 16.33 -2.44
N SER A 185 -17.84 15.16 -2.51
CA SER A 185 -17.54 14.01 -1.64
C SER A 185 -16.14 13.46 -1.90
N LEU A 186 -15.76 13.29 -3.18
CA LEU A 186 -14.41 12.87 -3.58
C LEU A 186 -13.35 13.86 -3.09
N ARG A 187 -13.56 15.17 -3.32
CA ARG A 187 -12.67 16.21 -2.79
C ARG A 187 -12.54 16.12 -1.27
N SER A 188 -13.65 15.90 -0.56
CA SER A 188 -13.64 15.76 0.90
C SER A 188 -12.90 14.50 1.36
N SER A 189 -13.01 13.40 0.63
CA SER A 189 -12.29 12.14 0.90
C SER A 189 -10.79 12.30 0.66
N VAL A 190 -10.38 12.92 -0.44
CA VAL A 190 -8.96 13.23 -0.73
C VAL A 190 -8.39 14.14 0.35
N ILE A 191 -9.08 15.21 0.74
CA ILE A 191 -8.66 16.10 1.83
C ILE A 191 -8.53 15.34 3.15
N ARG A 192 -9.44 14.42 3.46
CA ARG A 192 -9.37 13.59 4.68
C ARG A 192 -8.17 12.65 4.68
N VAL A 193 -7.91 11.99 3.55
CA VAL A 193 -6.74 11.10 3.40
C VAL A 193 -5.45 11.90 3.48
N LEU A 194 -5.37 13.04 2.80
CA LEU A 194 -4.25 13.96 2.93
C LEU A 194 -4.06 14.39 4.38
N HIS A 195 -5.10 14.87 5.09
CA HIS A 195 -4.98 15.18 6.52
C HIS A 195 -4.57 14.00 7.40
N LEU A 196 -4.87 12.77 7.00
CA LEU A 196 -4.43 11.57 7.72
C LEU A 196 -2.94 11.28 7.47
N LEU A 197 -2.45 11.54 6.26
CA LEU A 197 -1.04 11.46 5.88
C LEU A 197 -0.22 12.64 6.45
N ASP A 198 -0.83 13.81 6.51
CA ASP A 198 -0.25 15.13 6.79
C ASP A 198 -0.30 15.50 8.28
N LYS A 199 -0.66 14.55 9.17
CA LYS A 199 -0.44 14.68 10.62
C LYS A 199 0.88 14.01 11.01
N PRO A 200 2.00 14.77 11.07
CA PRO A 200 3.16 14.41 11.84
C PRO A 200 2.90 14.77 13.31
N ASP A 201 2.01 14.04 13.97
CA ASP A 201 2.08 13.90 15.42
C ASP A 201 3.00 12.68 15.61
N LEU A 202 4.34 12.78 15.53
CA LEU A 202 5.20 13.47 16.48
C LEU A 202 6.43 14.03 15.74
N ILE A 203 6.52 15.36 15.69
CA ILE A 203 7.79 16.05 15.51
C ILE A 203 8.68 15.60 16.66
N CYS A 204 9.84 15.06 16.30
CA CYS A 204 10.96 14.83 17.18
C CYS A 204 11.37 16.18 17.79
N GLU A 205 10.75 16.55 18.91
CA GLU A 205 11.24 17.62 19.78
C GLU A 205 11.93 16.98 20.99
N ASP A 206 13.20 17.35 21.11
CA ASP A 206 14.06 17.31 22.29
C ASP A 206 14.69 15.97 22.71
N LYS A 207 15.85 15.71 22.09
CA LYS A 207 17.11 15.70 22.86
C LYS A 207 18.33 15.97 21.97
N VAL A 208 18.48 17.23 21.57
CA VAL A 208 19.81 17.85 21.48
C VAL A 208 19.90 18.84 22.64
N MET A 209 20.50 18.39 23.73
CA MET A 209 21.14 19.26 24.71
C MET A 209 22.48 18.62 25.00
N ASP A 210 23.54 19.33 24.59
CA ASP A 210 24.92 19.11 24.98
C ASP A 210 25.03 19.05 26.52
N ASP A 211 25.59 17.95 27.03
CA ASP A 211 26.72 17.87 27.98
C ASP A 211 27.00 16.40 28.38
#